data_AF-A0A844SLB6-F1
#
_entry.id   AF-A0A844SLB6-F1
#
_cell.length_a   1.000
_cell.length_b   1.000
_cell.length_c   1.000
_cell.angle_alpha   90.00
_cell.angle_beta   90.00
_cell.angle_gamma   90.00
#
_symmetry.space_group_name_H-M   'P 1'
#
loop_
_entity.id
_entity.type
_entity.pdbx_description
1 polymer ?
#
loop_
_entity_poly.entity_id
_entity_poly.type
_entity_poly.pdbx_seq_one_letter_code
_entity_poly.pdbx_strand_id
1 'polypeptide(L)'
;MSVAVDRGRNRQILTGDRLGKDDITRIVEELREWSKLKITWKAVVSRVESVLGGRRFSRQALQAHPDIFRAFRGTKTRLRKGQPLEKRKPSAVRIAELQAENLELSARNDAFLEMYVTWLLNAKRHKIEINQLDAPLLPARLPSDYREAELARKEAERDEQLAKLKRLATAKVAKRLQH
;
A
#
# COMPACT_ATOMS: atom_id res chain seq x y z
N MET A 1 -33.79 29.93 -48.91
CA MET A 1 -33.25 29.59 -47.57
C MET A 1 -34.07 28.45 -47.01
N SER A 2 -33.54 27.23 -46.97
CA SER A 2 -34.21 26.10 -46.32
C SER A 2 -33.26 25.48 -45.31
N VAL A 3 -33.69 25.50 -44.06
CA VAL A 3 -32.90 25.21 -42.85
C VAL A 3 -32.56 23.72 -42.82
N ALA A 4 -31.26 23.42 -42.79
CA ALA A 4 -30.76 22.08 -42.55
C ALA A 4 -31.11 21.65 -41.12
N VAL A 5 -32.10 20.76 -40.99
CA VAL A 5 -32.41 20.09 -39.73
C VAL A 5 -31.28 19.10 -39.43
N ASP A 6 -30.46 19.45 -38.45
CA ASP A 6 -29.43 18.60 -37.85
C ASP A 6 -30.08 17.30 -37.36
N ARG A 7 -29.93 16.23 -38.16
CA ARG A 7 -30.41 14.89 -37.80
C ARG A 7 -29.49 14.35 -36.72
N GLY A 8 -29.93 14.53 -35.48
CA GLY A 8 -29.26 14.03 -34.29
C GLY A 8 -28.69 12.64 -34.51
N ARG A 9 -27.39 12.52 -34.22
CA ARG A 9 -26.64 11.25 -34.21
C ARG A 9 -27.38 10.25 -33.32
N ASN A 10 -28.19 9.42 -33.96
CA ASN A 10 -28.90 8.30 -33.38
C ASN A 10 -27.87 7.26 -32.92
N ARG A 11 -27.34 7.43 -31.69
CA ARG A 11 -26.53 6.39 -31.04
C ARG A 11 -27.50 5.30 -30.62
N GLN A 12 -27.49 4.19 -31.35
CA GLN A 12 -28.20 2.98 -30.99
C GLN A 12 -27.87 2.63 -29.54
N ILE A 13 -28.84 2.78 -28.64
CA ILE A 13 -28.75 2.21 -27.31
C ILE A 13 -28.96 0.72 -27.50
N LEU A 14 -27.87 -0.04 -27.58
CA LEU A 14 -27.91 -1.50 -27.60
C LEU A 14 -28.39 -1.97 -26.23
N THR A 15 -29.72 -2.06 -26.10
CA THR A 15 -30.42 -2.69 -24.99
C THR A 15 -30.13 -4.19 -25.05
N GLY A 16 -29.23 -4.68 -24.18
CA GLY A 16 -29.02 -6.12 -24.01
C GLY A 16 -27.65 -6.58 -23.52
N ASP A 17 -26.69 -5.70 -23.25
CA ASP A 17 -25.34 -6.17 -22.90
C ASP A 17 -25.23 -6.59 -21.43
N ARG A 18 -25.14 -7.91 -21.20
CA ARG A 18 -24.58 -8.45 -19.96
C ARG A 18 -23.10 -8.08 -19.90
N LEU A 19 -22.62 -7.66 -18.73
CA LEU A 19 -21.18 -7.48 -18.51
C LEU A 19 -20.48 -8.82 -18.72
N GLY A 20 -19.68 -8.92 -19.79
CA GLY A 20 -18.83 -10.08 -20.03
C GLY A 20 -17.72 -10.18 -18.98
N LYS A 21 -17.13 -11.36 -18.83
CA LYS A 21 -16.00 -11.56 -17.91
C LYS A 21 -14.81 -10.66 -18.27
N ASP A 22 -14.56 -10.47 -19.56
CA ASP A 22 -13.48 -9.59 -20.06
C ASP A 22 -13.79 -8.11 -19.79
N ASP A 23 -15.05 -7.71 -19.92
CA ASP A 23 -15.49 -6.36 -19.57
C ASP A 23 -15.31 -6.10 -18.07
N ILE A 24 -15.65 -7.07 -17.21
CA ILE A 24 -15.44 -7.01 -15.77
C ILE A 24 -13.95 -6.84 -15.45
N THR A 25 -13.08 -7.64 -16.07
CA THR A 25 -11.62 -7.56 -15.86
C THR A 25 -11.09 -6.19 -16.24
N ARG A 26 -11.45 -5.67 -17.42
CA ARG A 26 -11.05 -4.33 -17.88
C ARG A 26 -11.53 -3.22 -16.94
N ILE A 27 -12.77 -3.30 -16.46
CA ILE A 27 -13.30 -2.33 -15.50
C ILE A 27 -12.51 -2.39 -14.18
N VAL A 28 -12.19 -3.59 -13.69
CA VAL A 28 -11.41 -3.77 -12.45
C VAL A 28 -10.00 -3.20 -12.59
N GLU A 29 -9.33 -3.44 -13.72
CA GLU A 29 -8.00 -2.86 -14.01
C GLU A 29 -8.04 -1.34 -14.04
N GLU A 30 -9.01 -0.76 -14.76
CA GLU A 30 -9.19 0.69 -14.82
C GLU A 30 -9.46 1.30 -13.43
N LEU A 31 -10.27 0.62 -12.60
CA LEU A 31 -10.51 1.04 -11.21
C LEU A 31 -9.23 0.96 -10.36
N ARG A 32 -8.38 -0.05 -10.59
CA ARG A 32 -7.09 -0.17 -9.90
C ARG A 32 -6.12 0.92 -10.33
N GLU A 33 -6.14 1.35 -11.59
CA GLU A 33 -5.25 2.38 -12.12
C GLU A 33 -5.82 3.81 -12.04
N TRP A 34 -6.89 3.98 -11.26
CA TRP A 34 -7.57 5.26 -11.10
C TRP A 34 -6.63 6.40 -10.66
N SER A 35 -6.45 7.37 -11.55
CA SER A 35 -5.51 8.49 -11.41
C SER A 35 -6.12 9.75 -10.76
N LYS A 36 -7.45 9.87 -10.71
CA LYS A 36 -8.13 11.06 -10.16
C LYS A 36 -8.15 11.02 -8.64
N LEU A 37 -7.97 12.19 -8.01
CA LEU A 37 -7.99 12.39 -6.54
C LEU A 37 -9.28 11.91 -5.86
N LYS A 38 -10.40 11.92 -6.58
CA LYS A 38 -11.71 11.49 -6.06
C LYS A 38 -12.31 10.42 -6.96
N ILE A 39 -12.81 9.35 -6.32
CA ILE A 39 -13.61 8.32 -6.98
C ILE A 39 -15.07 8.44 -6.57
N THR A 40 -15.96 8.51 -7.55
CA THR A 40 -17.42 8.49 -7.34
C THR A 40 -18.05 7.57 -8.38
N TRP A 41 -19.20 6.97 -8.06
CA TRP A 41 -19.90 6.10 -9.03
C TRP A 41 -20.26 6.80 -10.33
N LYS A 42 -20.56 8.11 -10.29
CA LYS A 42 -20.78 8.91 -11.51
C LYS A 42 -19.52 8.95 -12.37
N ALA A 43 -18.36 9.16 -11.76
CA ALA A 43 -17.08 9.16 -12.46
C ALA A 43 -16.73 7.78 -13.02
N VAL A 44 -17.04 6.71 -12.27
CA VAL A 44 -16.83 5.33 -12.71
C VAL A 44 -17.70 5.01 -13.92
N VAL A 45 -19.00 5.30 -13.88
CA VAL A 45 -19.90 5.06 -15.02
C VAL A 45 -19.41 5.78 -16.28
N SER A 46 -19.02 7.05 -16.17
CA SER A 46 -18.47 7.82 -17.29
C SER A 46 -17.16 7.25 -17.83
N ARG A 47 -16.29 6.74 -16.95
CA ARG A 47 -15.04 6.12 -17.36
C ARG A 47 -15.27 4.76 -18.03
N VAL A 48 -16.15 3.94 -17.47
CA VAL A 48 -16.55 2.64 -18.04
C VAL A 48 -17.14 2.84 -19.44
N GLU A 49 -17.99 3.84 -19.63
CA GLU A 49 -18.53 4.20 -20.95
C GLU A 49 -17.41 4.54 -21.95
N SER A 50 -16.36 5.23 -21.49
CA SER A 50 -15.20 5.54 -22.34
C SER A 50 -14.37 4.30 -22.68
N VAL A 51 -14.17 3.39 -21.70
CA VAL A 51 -13.34 2.17 -21.84
C VAL A 51 -14.03 1.10 -22.68
N LEU A 52 -15.35 0.97 -22.57
CA LEU A 52 -16.14 -0.07 -23.24
C LEU A 52 -16.78 0.40 -24.55
N GLY A 53 -16.23 1.45 -25.18
CA GLY A 53 -16.61 1.87 -26.53
C GLY A 53 -17.98 2.52 -26.62
N GLY A 54 -18.42 3.25 -25.60
CA GLY A 54 -19.71 3.95 -25.57
C GLY A 54 -20.86 3.15 -24.95
N ARG A 55 -20.59 1.93 -24.47
CA ARG A 55 -21.58 1.12 -23.74
C ARG A 55 -21.81 1.69 -22.34
N ARG A 56 -23.04 2.12 -22.08
CA ARG A 56 -23.41 2.78 -20.81
C ARG A 56 -24.11 1.80 -19.88
N PHE A 57 -23.45 1.52 -18.75
CA PHE A 57 -24.01 0.68 -17.69
C PHE A 57 -24.55 1.52 -16.53
N SER A 58 -25.64 1.07 -15.93
CA SER A 58 -26.16 1.70 -14.71
C SER A 58 -25.21 1.42 -13.54
N ARG A 59 -25.18 2.33 -12.56
CA ARG A 59 -24.44 2.10 -11.32
C ARG A 59 -24.84 0.78 -10.65
N GLN A 60 -26.14 0.48 -10.64
CA GLN A 60 -26.67 -0.72 -10.01
C GLN A 60 -26.11 -1.98 -10.67
N ALA A 61 -26.02 -2.02 -12.01
CA ALA A 61 -25.41 -3.13 -12.74
C ALA A 61 -23.93 -3.32 -12.36
N LEU A 62 -23.15 -2.23 -12.36
CA LEU A 62 -21.72 -2.30 -11.99
C LEU A 62 -21.52 -2.70 -10.52
N GLN A 63 -22.37 -2.23 -9.63
CA GLN A 63 -22.29 -2.52 -8.19
C GLN A 63 -22.74 -3.95 -7.85
N ALA A 64 -23.62 -4.55 -8.66
CA ALA A 64 -24.07 -5.93 -8.47
C ALA A 64 -22.95 -6.95 -8.66
N HIS A 65 -21.90 -6.61 -9.44
CA HIS A 65 -20.74 -7.47 -9.62
C HIS A 65 -19.75 -7.36 -8.44
N PRO A 66 -19.48 -8.45 -7.72
CA PRO A 66 -18.62 -8.43 -6.52
C PRO A 66 -17.21 -7.90 -6.80
N ASP A 67 -16.63 -8.25 -7.94
CA ASP A 67 -15.25 -7.87 -8.28
C ASP A 67 -15.11 -6.38 -8.54
N ILE A 68 -16.05 -5.80 -9.30
CA ILE A 68 -16.11 -4.36 -9.55
C ILE A 68 -16.35 -3.60 -8.24
N PHE A 69 -17.24 -4.12 -7.38
CA PHE A 69 -17.51 -3.51 -6.09
C PHE A 69 -16.29 -3.54 -5.15
N ARG A 70 -15.58 -4.67 -5.09
CA ARG A 70 -14.34 -4.82 -4.32
C ARG A 70 -13.26 -3.89 -4.84
N ALA A 71 -13.06 -3.81 -6.15
CA ALA A 71 -12.12 -2.90 -6.78
C ALA A 71 -12.46 -1.43 -6.45
N PHE A 72 -13.72 -1.03 -6.57
CA PHE A 72 -14.18 0.32 -6.21
C PHE A 72 -13.90 0.66 -4.75
N ARG A 73 -14.23 -0.25 -3.81
CA ARG A 73 -13.95 -0.06 -2.39
C ARG A 73 -12.45 0.06 -2.12
N GLY A 74 -11.63 -0.81 -2.72
CA GLY A 74 -10.18 -0.79 -2.59
C GLY A 74 -9.56 0.52 -3.11
N THR A 75 -10.03 1.01 -4.25
CA THR A 75 -9.57 2.30 -4.79
C THR A 75 -10.02 3.46 -3.91
N LYS A 76 -11.25 3.42 -3.38
CA LYS A 76 -11.75 4.47 -2.47
C LYS A 76 -10.98 4.50 -1.15
N THR A 77 -10.64 3.34 -0.57
CA THR A 77 -9.83 3.28 0.65
C THR A 77 -8.39 3.74 0.39
N ARG A 78 -7.80 3.36 -0.75
CA ARG A 78 -6.48 3.84 -1.18
C ARG A 78 -6.43 5.37 -1.28
N LEU A 79 -7.39 5.97 -1.99
CA LEU A 79 -7.48 7.44 -2.12
C LEU A 79 -7.74 8.13 -0.78
N ARG A 80 -8.55 7.53 0.12
CA ARG A 80 -8.80 8.09 1.46
C ARG A 80 -7.57 8.08 2.36
N LYS A 81 -6.72 7.06 2.24
CA LYS A 81 -5.48 6.95 3.02
C LYS A 81 -4.39 7.92 2.55
N GLY A 82 -4.66 8.72 1.52
CA GLY A 82 -3.68 9.66 0.97
C GLY A 82 -2.44 8.95 0.43
N GLN A 83 -2.50 7.64 0.20
CA GLN A 83 -1.42 6.92 -0.47
C GLN A 83 -1.32 7.54 -1.86
N PRO A 84 -0.23 8.25 -2.17
CA PRO A 84 0.06 8.57 -3.55
C PRO A 84 0.09 7.23 -4.31
N LEU A 85 -0.05 7.25 -5.63
CA LEU A 85 0.62 6.21 -6.39
C LEU A 85 2.11 6.37 -6.05
N GLU A 86 2.56 5.73 -4.98
CA GLU A 86 3.98 5.54 -4.73
C GLU A 86 4.47 4.94 -6.03
N LYS A 87 5.29 5.75 -6.70
CA LYS A 87 5.83 5.52 -8.02
C LYS A 87 6.05 4.02 -8.14
N ARG A 88 5.31 3.37 -9.04
CA ARG A 88 5.75 2.08 -9.57
C ARG A 88 7.16 2.38 -10.08
N LYS A 89 8.20 2.12 -9.28
CA LYS A 89 9.49 1.68 -9.84
C LYS A 89 9.08 0.61 -10.85
N PRO A 90 9.58 0.63 -12.10
CA PRO A 90 9.15 -0.31 -13.13
C PRO A 90 9.12 -1.69 -12.48
N SER A 91 7.98 -2.38 -12.56
CA SER A 91 7.63 -3.52 -11.70
C SER A 91 8.78 -4.51 -11.50
N ALA A 92 9.59 -4.72 -12.53
CA ALA A 92 10.82 -5.50 -12.51
C ALA A 92 11.85 -5.07 -11.44
N VAL A 93 12.12 -3.77 -11.26
CA VAL A 93 13.10 -3.28 -10.28
C VAL A 93 12.61 -3.50 -8.85
N ARG A 94 11.32 -3.26 -8.58
CA ARG A 94 10.76 -3.52 -7.25
C ARG A 94 10.69 -5.02 -6.96
N ILE A 95 10.37 -5.83 -7.97
CA ILE A 95 10.40 -7.30 -7.86
C ILE A 95 11.83 -7.78 -7.58
N ALA A 96 12.83 -7.27 -8.29
CA ALA A 96 14.23 -7.62 -8.08
C ALA A 96 14.74 -7.21 -6.69
N GLU A 97 14.41 -6.00 -6.23
CA GLU A 97 14.72 -5.53 -4.87
C GLU A 97 14.10 -6.45 -3.81
N LEU A 98 12.81 -6.79 -3.95
CA LEU A 98 12.11 -7.68 -3.03
C LEU A 98 12.62 -9.12 -3.09
N GLN A 99 13.03 -9.60 -4.26
CA GLN A 99 13.62 -10.93 -4.41
C GLN A 99 14.99 -11.00 -3.74
N ALA A 100 15.82 -9.96 -3.90
CA ALA A 100 17.12 -9.87 -3.22
C ALA A 100 16.95 -9.82 -1.70
N GLU A 101 16.00 -9.02 -1.20
CA GLU A 101 15.68 -8.95 0.23
C GLU A 101 15.17 -10.29 0.77
N ASN A 102 14.31 -10.98 0.02
CA ASN A 102 13.80 -12.29 0.42
C ASN A 102 14.91 -13.35 0.47
N LEU A 103 15.81 -13.36 -0.52
CA LEU A 103 16.98 -14.24 -0.53
C LEU A 103 17.90 -13.97 0.67
N GLU A 104 18.16 -12.70 0.99
CA GLU A 104 18.99 -12.33 2.12
C GLU A 104 18.34 -12.72 3.45
N LEU A 105 17.03 -12.49 3.60
CA LEU A 105 16.27 -12.90 4.77
C LEU A 105 16.24 -14.43 4.93
N SER A 106 16.08 -15.16 3.82
CA SER A 106 16.13 -16.62 3.83
C SER A 106 17.50 -17.11 4.30
N ALA A 107 18.58 -16.56 3.75
CA ALA A 107 19.94 -16.94 4.16
C ALA A 107 20.21 -16.65 5.64
N ARG A 108 19.72 -15.52 6.17
CA ARG A 108 19.81 -15.23 7.62
C ARG A 108 18.98 -16.21 8.44
N ASN A 109 17.80 -16.58 7.98
CA ASN A 109 16.94 -17.57 8.67
C ASN A 109 17.62 -18.95 8.71
N ASP A 110 18.19 -19.39 7.58
CA ASP A 110 18.92 -20.65 7.51
C ASP A 110 20.10 -20.65 8.49
N ALA A 111 20.86 -19.57 8.56
CA ALA A 111 21.93 -19.41 9.56
C ALA A 111 21.41 -19.45 11.01
N PHE A 112 20.24 -18.83 11.30
CA PHE A 112 19.62 -18.92 12.62
C PHE A 112 19.16 -20.35 12.95
N LEU A 113 18.63 -21.09 11.97
CA LEU A 113 18.24 -22.49 12.14
C LEU A 113 19.46 -23.39 12.41
N GLU A 114 20.56 -23.20 11.68
CA GLU A 114 21.81 -23.92 11.95
C GLU A 114 22.33 -23.65 13.37
N MET A 115 22.26 -22.40 13.80
CA MET A 115 22.68 -21.99 15.14
C MET A 115 21.76 -22.60 16.21
N TYR A 116 20.45 -22.61 15.97
CA TYR A 116 19.46 -23.25 16.84
C TYR A 116 19.72 -24.76 16.98
N VAL A 117 19.96 -25.47 15.87
CA VAL A 117 20.29 -26.91 15.89
C VAL A 117 21.58 -27.17 16.67
N THR A 118 22.61 -26.35 16.46
CA THR A 118 23.89 -26.45 17.17
C THR A 118 23.68 -26.29 18.68
N TRP A 119 22.87 -25.32 19.09
CA TRP A 119 22.52 -25.10 20.49
C TRP A 119 21.74 -26.26 21.09
N LEU A 120 20.78 -26.83 20.37
CA LEU A 120 20.04 -28.01 20.83
C LEU A 120 20.95 -29.24 21.01
N LEU A 121 21.88 -29.47 20.08
CA LEU A 121 22.86 -30.56 20.19
C LEU A 121 23.79 -30.36 21.39
N ASN A 122 24.27 -29.14 21.59
CA ASN A 122 25.08 -28.80 22.76
C ASN A 122 24.30 -28.93 24.06
N ALA A 123 23.05 -28.47 24.11
CA ALA A 123 22.16 -28.62 25.25
C ALA A 123 22.00 -30.10 25.62
N LYS A 124 21.73 -30.97 24.63
CA LYS A 124 21.67 -32.42 24.84
C LYS A 124 22.98 -32.99 25.38
N ARG A 125 24.13 -32.57 24.85
CA ARG A 125 25.47 -32.99 25.33
C ARG A 125 25.71 -32.58 26.79
N HIS A 126 25.23 -31.40 27.17
CA HIS A 126 25.34 -30.85 28.52
C HIS A 126 24.17 -31.27 29.45
N LYS A 127 23.29 -32.17 29.00
CA LYS A 127 22.11 -32.65 29.75
C LYS A 127 21.18 -31.52 30.21
N ILE A 128 21.10 -30.45 29.43
CA ILE A 128 20.11 -29.39 29.61
C ILE A 128 18.77 -29.91 29.09
N GLU A 129 17.75 -29.86 29.91
CA GLU A 129 16.40 -30.29 29.53
C GLU A 129 15.69 -29.21 28.71
N ILE A 130 14.80 -29.62 27.80
CA ILE A 130 14.01 -28.71 26.95
C ILE A 130 13.22 -27.70 27.80
N ASN A 131 12.66 -28.14 28.93
CA ASN A 131 11.93 -27.27 29.85
C ASN A 131 12.79 -26.12 30.43
N GLN A 132 14.11 -26.30 30.49
CA GLN A 132 15.04 -25.26 30.93
C GLN A 132 15.40 -24.28 29.80
N LEU A 133 15.37 -24.73 28.54
CA LEU A 133 15.55 -23.89 27.36
C LEU A 133 14.31 -23.05 27.07
N ASP A 134 13.12 -23.65 27.22
CA ASP A 134 11.83 -23.00 27.02
C ASP A 134 11.36 -22.20 28.23
N ALA A 135 12.07 -22.32 29.36
CA ALA A 135 11.80 -21.52 30.54
C ALA A 135 11.81 -20.04 30.15
N PRO A 136 10.77 -19.28 30.50
CA PRO A 136 10.77 -17.85 30.23
C PRO A 136 12.01 -17.27 30.90
N LEU A 137 12.85 -16.63 30.11
CA LEU A 137 13.94 -15.84 30.66
C LEU A 137 13.29 -14.87 31.67
N LEU A 138 13.86 -14.75 32.87
CA LEU A 138 13.62 -13.55 33.69
C LEU A 138 13.76 -12.35 32.76
N PRO A 139 13.05 -11.22 32.95
CA PRO A 139 13.13 -10.03 32.09
C PRO A 139 14.55 -9.42 32.12
N ALA A 140 15.48 -10.13 31.55
CA ALA A 140 16.84 -9.81 31.26
C ALA A 140 16.76 -9.32 29.82
N ARG A 141 16.72 -8.00 29.72
CA ARG A 141 16.81 -7.21 28.47
C ARG A 141 17.73 -7.92 27.49
N LEU A 142 17.19 -8.44 26.40
CA LEU A 142 17.98 -9.13 25.37
C LEU A 142 18.87 -8.10 24.65
N PRO A 143 20.04 -8.48 24.11
CA PRO A 143 20.88 -7.58 23.32
C PRO A 143 20.20 -7.02 22.06
N SER A 144 19.17 -7.69 21.52
CA SER A 144 18.32 -7.14 20.46
C SER A 144 17.59 -5.88 20.93
N ASP A 145 17.07 -5.93 22.16
CA ASP A 145 16.43 -4.79 22.82
C ASP A 145 17.43 -3.66 23.06
N TYR A 146 18.74 -3.93 23.15
CA TYR A 146 19.77 -2.89 23.26
C TYR A 146 19.84 -2.04 22.00
N ARG A 147 19.88 -2.67 20.82
CA ARG A 147 19.96 -1.95 19.55
C ARG A 147 18.70 -1.12 19.31
N GLU A 148 17.54 -1.70 19.58
CA GLU A 148 16.24 -1.02 19.43
C GLU A 148 16.06 0.11 20.45
N ALA A 149 16.42 -0.10 21.71
CA ALA A 149 16.33 0.94 22.74
C ALA A 149 17.36 2.06 22.53
N GLU A 150 18.56 1.75 22.05
CA GLU A 150 19.58 2.75 21.74
C GLU A 150 19.20 3.58 20.51
N LEU A 151 18.63 2.95 19.48
CA LEU A 151 18.04 3.65 18.33
C LEU A 151 16.92 4.59 18.79
N ALA A 152 16.00 4.11 19.61
CA ALA A 152 14.90 4.93 20.14
C ALA A 152 15.39 6.13 20.97
N ARG A 153 16.46 5.95 21.77
CA ARG A 153 17.09 7.05 22.52
C ARG A 153 17.72 8.09 21.59
N LYS A 154 18.48 7.64 20.59
CA LYS A 154 19.12 8.53 19.60
C LYS A 154 18.09 9.27 18.76
N GLU A 155 16.98 8.62 18.41
CA GLU A 155 15.85 9.24 17.70
C GLU A 155 15.18 10.32 18.55
N ALA A 156 14.93 10.05 19.84
CA ALA A 156 14.37 11.04 20.76
C ALA A 156 15.30 12.24 20.95
N GLU A 157 16.61 12.01 21.15
CA GLU A 157 17.61 13.08 21.25
C GLU A 157 17.67 13.93 19.97
N ARG A 158 17.63 13.28 18.80
CA ARG A 158 17.59 13.98 17.51
C ARG A 158 16.33 14.84 17.39
N ASP A 159 15.18 14.32 17.80
CA ASP A 159 13.91 15.03 17.71
C ASP A 159 13.83 16.20 18.71
N GLU A 160 14.40 16.06 19.90
CA GLU A 160 14.58 17.16 20.86
C GLU A 160 15.52 18.25 20.32
N GLN A 161 16.65 17.86 19.71
CA GLN A 161 17.56 18.79 19.06
C GLN A 161 16.86 19.54 17.92
N LEU A 162 16.10 18.84 17.08
CA LEU A 162 15.30 19.44 16.02
C LEU A 162 14.23 20.39 16.58
N ALA A 163 13.57 20.03 17.67
CA ALA A 163 12.60 20.89 18.34
C ALA A 163 13.25 22.14 18.93
N LYS A 164 14.44 22.01 19.54
CA LYS A 164 15.22 23.15 20.05
C LYS A 164 15.66 24.08 18.93
N LEU A 165 16.15 23.54 17.82
CA LEU A 165 16.51 24.32 16.64
C LEU A 165 15.30 25.05 16.04
N LYS A 166 14.15 24.37 15.95
CA LYS A 166 12.89 24.98 15.50
C LYS A 166 12.47 26.15 16.41
N ARG A 167 12.54 25.99 17.73
CA ARG A 167 12.23 27.05 18.71
C ARG A 167 13.18 28.26 18.59
N LEU A 168 14.47 28.00 18.38
CA LEU A 168 15.45 29.07 18.18
C LEU A 168 15.22 29.81 16.86
N ALA A 169 14.87 29.08 15.80
CA ALA A 169 14.54 29.66 14.50
C ALA A 169 13.27 30.53 14.58
N THR A 170 12.21 30.05 15.24
CA THR A 170 10.98 30.84 15.41
C THR A 170 11.21 32.08 16.27
N ALA A 171 11.99 31.97 17.36
CA ALA A 171 12.34 33.13 18.19
C ALA A 171 13.18 34.17 17.42
N LYS A 172 14.12 33.73 16.56
CA LYS A 172 14.94 34.61 15.72
C LYS A 172 14.12 35.32 14.65
N VAL A 173 13.12 34.64 14.06
CA VAL A 173 12.18 35.25 13.12
C VAL A 173 11.29 36.27 13.81
N ALA A 174 10.73 35.96 14.99
CA ALA A 174 9.92 36.89 15.76
C ALA A 174 10.69 38.16 16.16
N LYS A 175 11.96 38.03 16.58
CA LYS A 175 12.83 39.16 16.92
C LYS A 175 13.17 40.05 15.71
N ARG A 176 13.27 39.47 14.51
CA ARG A 176 13.49 40.21 13.25
C ARG A 176 12.26 40.97 12.75
N LEU A 177 11.06 40.62 13.23
CA LEU A 177 9.80 41.31 12.87
C LEU A 177 9.47 42.47 13.84
N GLN A 178 10.25 42.64 14.92
CA GLN A 178 10.07 43.69 15.92
C GLN A 178 11.08 44.85 15.77
N HIS A 179 11.95 44.80 14.76
CA HIS A 179 12.85 45.87 14.33
C HIS A 179 12.52 46.24 12.89
#